data_AF-A0AAD2JHD5-F1
#
_entry.id   AF-A0AAD2JHD5-F1
#
_cell.length_a   1.000
_cell.length_b   1.000
_cell.length_c   1.000
_cell.angle_alpha   90.00
_cell.angle_beta   90.00
_cell.angle_gamma   90.00
#
_symmetry.space_group_name_H-M   'P 1'
#
loop_
_entity.id
_entity.type
_entity.pdbx_description
1 polymer ?
#
loop_
_entity_poly.entity_id
_entity_poly.type
_entity_poly.pdbx_seq_one_letter_code
_entity_poly.pdbx_strand_id
1 'polypeptide(L)'
;MQLSAISFLALLCFLLASVNIVVAQESSSNLKGTNRVEGRLSRQDVIENHERRRTHLAKLLQQVKDKVDDHDSGRNLMEDEDYAKHARRIPLYERKLERLNKPLDEREINRQLDRERIRSERYSRRSEL
;
A
#
# COMPACT_ATOMS: atom_id res chain seq x y z
N MET A 1 -33.62 -13.36 38.69
CA MET A 1 -33.44 -12.31 37.67
C MET A 1 -31.96 -12.17 37.28
N GLN A 2 -31.31 -13.22 36.76
CA GLN A 2 -29.88 -13.19 36.38
C GLN A 2 -29.59 -13.66 34.93
N LEU A 3 -30.63 -13.99 34.15
CA LEU A 3 -30.49 -14.52 32.79
C LEU A 3 -30.29 -13.44 31.71
N SER A 4 -30.35 -12.14 32.05
CA SER A 4 -30.22 -11.05 31.08
C SER A 4 -28.77 -10.70 30.74
N ALA A 5 -27.81 -10.89 31.65
CA ALA A 5 -26.43 -10.44 31.46
C ALA A 5 -25.66 -11.27 30.42
N ILE A 6 -25.94 -12.57 30.32
CA ILE A 6 -25.26 -13.49 29.41
C ILE A 6 -25.62 -13.17 27.95
N SER A 7 -26.86 -12.75 27.68
CA SER A 7 -27.33 -12.38 26.35
C SER A 7 -26.67 -11.10 25.82
N PHE A 8 -26.42 -10.11 26.69
CA PHE A 8 -25.72 -8.88 26.30
C PHE A 8 -24.25 -9.13 25.97
N LEU A 9 -23.59 -10.01 26.72
CA LEU A 9 -22.18 -10.34 26.49
C LEU A 9 -22.00 -11.11 25.17
N ALA A 10 -22.91 -12.03 24.85
CA ALA A 10 -22.90 -12.75 23.57
C ALA A 10 -23.14 -11.81 22.37
N LEU A 11 -24.03 -10.83 22.51
CA LEU A 11 -24.32 -9.84 21.47
C LEU A 11 -23.15 -8.86 21.25
N LEU A 12 -22.45 -8.48 22.32
CA LEU A 12 -21.22 -7.70 22.25
C LEU A 12 -20.10 -8.48 21.54
N CYS A 13 -19.92 -9.76 21.87
CA CYS A 13 -18.94 -10.62 21.20
C CYS A 13 -19.26 -10.80 19.71
N PHE A 14 -20.54 -10.91 19.34
CA PHE A 14 -20.95 -11.02 17.93
C PHE A 14 -20.70 -9.72 17.15
N LEU A 15 -20.94 -8.56 17.77
CA LEU A 15 -20.61 -7.25 17.19
C LEU A 15 -19.10 -7.10 16.99
N LEU A 16 -18.27 -7.45 17.98
CA LEU A 16 -16.81 -7.38 17.86
C LEU A 16 -16.25 -8.36 16.82
N ALA A 17 -16.84 -9.56 16.68
CA ALA A 17 -16.43 -10.53 15.66
C ALA A 17 -16.74 -10.06 14.22
N SER A 18 -17.84 -9.32 14.02
CA SER A 18 -18.25 -8.84 12.70
C SER A 18 -17.30 -7.79 12.10
N VAL A 19 -16.67 -6.96 12.95
CA VAL A 19 -15.72 -5.92 12.50
C VAL A 19 -14.42 -6.52 11.95
N ASN A 20 -13.97 -7.65 12.51
CA ASN A 20 -12.72 -8.30 12.07
C ASN A 20 -12.85 -9.03 10.72
N ILE A 21 -14.07 -9.44 10.32
CA ILE A 21 -14.28 -10.16 9.05
C ILE A 21 -14.15 -9.20 7.84
N VAL A 22 -14.54 -7.93 7.98
CA VAL A 22 -14.45 -6.94 6.89
C VAL A 22 -12.99 -6.60 6.56
N VAL A 23 -12.10 -6.57 7.56
CA VAL A 23 -10.67 -6.26 7.36
C VAL A 23 -9.91 -7.41 6.66
N ALA A 24 -10.37 -8.65 6.78
CA ALA A 24 -9.73 -9.81 6.14
C ALA A 24 -10.01 -9.90 4.63
N GLN A 25 -11.14 -9.36 4.15
CA GLN A 25 -11.56 -9.51 2.75
C GLN A 25 -10.79 -8.60 1.77
N GLU A 26 -10.18 -7.50 2.24
CA GLU A 26 -9.37 -6.61 1.38
C GLU A 26 -7.97 -7.16 1.06
N SER A 27 -7.52 -8.22 1.73
CA SER A 27 -6.19 -8.80 1.47
C SER A 27 -6.16 -9.80 0.30
N SER A 28 -7.31 -10.20 -0.23
CA SER A 28 -7.42 -11.27 -1.25
C SER A 28 -7.68 -10.78 -2.69
N SER A 29 -7.82 -9.48 -2.95
CA SER A 29 -8.21 -8.98 -4.28
C SER A 29 -7.06 -8.47 -5.17
N ASN A 30 -5.81 -8.51 -4.74
CA ASN A 30 -4.71 -7.83 -5.46
C ASN A 30 -3.79 -8.77 -6.29
N LEU A 31 -4.34 -9.89 -6.77
CA LEU A 31 -3.70 -10.73 -7.79
C LEU A 31 -4.60 -10.85 -9.03
N LYS A 32 -5.10 -9.72 -9.53
CA LYS A 32 -5.53 -9.67 -10.93
C LYS A 32 -4.26 -9.58 -11.77
N GLY A 33 -3.72 -10.77 -12.10
CA GLY A 33 -2.71 -10.91 -13.12
C GLY A 33 -3.24 -10.31 -14.41
N THR A 34 -2.76 -9.12 -14.75
CA THR A 34 -2.99 -8.50 -16.04
C THR A 34 -2.51 -9.50 -17.10
N ASN A 35 -3.39 -9.86 -18.04
CA ASN A 35 -3.00 -10.45 -19.31
C ASN A 35 -1.94 -9.54 -19.94
N ARG A 36 -0.66 -9.80 -19.64
CA ARG A 36 0.48 -9.20 -20.36
C ARG A 36 0.44 -9.81 -21.75
N VAL A 37 -0.38 -9.21 -22.62
CA VAL A 37 -0.22 -9.32 -24.06
C VAL A 37 1.19 -8.80 -24.33
N GLU A 38 2.13 -9.73 -24.52
CA GLU A 38 3.49 -9.54 -25.02
C GLU A 38 4.06 -8.11 -24.91
N GLY A 39 4.67 -7.82 -23.75
CA GLY A 39 5.80 -6.87 -23.64
C GLY A 39 5.53 -5.37 -23.82
N ARG A 40 4.30 -4.91 -24.05
CA ARG A 40 4.01 -3.47 -24.20
C ARG A 40 3.23 -2.91 -23.02
N LEU A 41 3.84 -1.98 -22.29
CA LEU A 41 3.20 -1.21 -21.23
C LEU A 41 2.11 -0.32 -21.86
N SER A 42 0.87 -0.44 -21.40
CA SER A 42 -0.22 0.43 -21.83
C SER A 42 -0.25 1.73 -21.03
N ARG A 43 -0.90 2.77 -21.57
CA ARG A 43 -1.18 4.01 -20.83
C ARG A 43 -1.98 3.73 -19.55
N GLN A 44 -2.94 2.82 -19.64
CA GLN A 44 -3.77 2.41 -18.50
C GLN A 44 -2.92 1.76 -17.42
N ASP A 45 -1.91 0.95 -17.80
CA ASP A 45 -1.02 0.28 -16.86
C ASP A 45 -0.18 1.30 -16.07
N VAL A 46 0.25 2.39 -16.72
CA VAL A 46 0.98 3.49 -16.07
C VAL A 46 0.11 4.15 -15.00
N ILE A 47 -1.14 4.46 -15.35
CA ILE A 47 -2.11 5.08 -14.43
C ILE A 47 -2.40 4.13 -13.27
N GLU A 48 -2.69 2.87 -13.55
CA GLU A 48 -2.99 1.86 -12.54
C GLU A 48 -1.79 1.62 -11.62
N ASN A 49 -0.57 1.58 -12.16
CA ASN A 49 0.64 1.45 -11.36
C ASN A 49 0.85 2.69 -10.47
N HIS A 50 0.59 3.89 -10.98
CA HIS A 50 0.64 5.10 -10.17
C HIS A 50 -0.32 5.04 -8.98
N GLU A 51 -1.57 4.64 -9.22
CA GLU A 51 -2.58 4.45 -8.18
C GLU A 51 -2.18 3.39 -7.16
N ARG A 52 -1.73 2.22 -7.63
CA ARG A 52 -1.23 1.14 -6.74
C ARG A 52 -0.09 1.63 -5.87
N ARG A 53 0.86 2.40 -6.43
CA ARG A 53 1.98 2.97 -5.67
C ARG A 53 1.52 3.99 -4.63
N ARG A 54 0.53 4.82 -4.96
CA ARG A 54 -0.08 5.79 -4.05
C ARG A 54 -0.72 5.09 -2.87
N THR A 55 -1.61 4.13 -3.13
CA THR A 55 -2.30 3.34 -2.08
C THR A 55 -1.31 2.56 -1.22
N HIS A 56 -0.33 1.90 -1.84
CA HIS A 56 0.68 1.15 -1.10
C HIS A 56 1.52 2.06 -0.19
N LEU A 57 1.93 3.23 -0.68
CA LEU A 57 2.70 4.18 0.12
C LEU A 57 1.86 4.76 1.27
N ALA A 58 0.57 5.01 1.07
CA ALA A 58 -0.36 5.43 2.12
C ALA A 58 -0.44 4.39 3.24
N LYS A 59 -0.56 3.10 2.87
CA LYS A 59 -0.56 1.99 3.83
C LYS A 59 0.75 1.92 4.62
N LEU A 60 1.89 2.04 3.94
CA LEU A 60 3.20 2.04 4.61
C LEU A 60 3.37 3.22 5.56
N LEU A 61 2.88 4.41 5.18
CA LEU A 61 2.90 5.59 6.04
C LEU A 61 2.10 5.34 7.31
N GLN A 62 0.88 4.82 7.18
CA GLN A 62 0.04 4.53 8.33
C GLN A 62 0.70 3.51 9.26
N GLN A 63 1.20 2.40 8.72
CA GLN A 63 1.90 1.37 9.50
C GLN A 63 3.12 1.91 10.28
N VAL A 64 3.87 2.86 9.69
CA VAL A 64 5.01 3.47 10.39
C VAL A 64 4.53 4.45 11.46
N LYS A 65 3.46 5.22 11.20
CA LYS A 65 2.86 6.10 12.21
C LYS A 65 2.34 5.31 13.40
N ASP A 66 1.63 4.22 13.15
CA ASP A 66 1.08 3.35 14.20
C ASP A 66 2.20 2.80 15.09
N LYS A 67 3.32 2.35 14.49
CA LYS A 67 4.49 1.87 15.25
C LYS A 67 5.12 2.95 16.14
N VAL A 68 5.25 4.17 15.62
CA VAL A 68 5.80 5.30 16.37
C VAL A 68 4.86 5.66 17.52
N ASP A 69 3.54 5.72 17.27
CA ASP A 69 2.53 5.99 18.29
C ASP A 69 2.47 4.91 19.37
N ASP A 70 2.59 3.63 18.99
CA ASP A 70 2.68 2.51 19.94
C ASP A 70 3.92 2.61 20.85
N HIS A 71 5.04 3.11 20.32
CA HIS A 71 6.24 3.36 21.12
C HIS A 71 6.06 4.58 22.03
N ASP A 72 5.59 5.70 21.50
CA ASP A 72 5.40 6.95 22.24
C ASP A 72 4.37 6.79 23.38
N SER A 73 3.38 5.92 23.19
CA SER A 73 2.38 5.58 24.21
C SER A 73 2.81 4.45 25.18
N GLY A 74 3.98 3.85 24.96
CA GLY A 74 4.51 2.76 25.77
C GLY A 74 3.80 1.41 25.57
N ARG A 75 2.93 1.27 24.56
CA ARG A 75 2.25 0.00 24.24
C ARG A 75 3.21 -1.03 23.66
N ASN A 76 4.15 -0.59 22.82
CA ASN A 76 5.18 -1.44 22.23
C ASN A 76 6.49 -0.66 22.09
N LEU A 77 7.40 -0.87 23.04
CA LEU A 77 8.70 -0.22 23.02
C LEU A 77 9.58 -0.81 21.92
N MET A 78 10.39 0.06 21.32
CA MET A 78 11.33 -0.25 20.25
C MET A 78 12.69 0.27 20.69
N GLU A 79 13.76 -0.31 20.15
CA GLU A 79 15.10 0.24 20.35
C GLU A 79 15.19 1.66 19.77
N ASP A 80 15.98 2.53 20.41
CA ASP A 80 16.12 3.94 20.03
C ASP A 80 16.52 4.13 18.55
N GLU A 81 17.37 3.24 18.02
CA GLU A 81 17.79 3.29 16.62
C GLU A 81 16.62 3.00 15.66
N ASP A 82 15.80 2.00 15.97
CA ASP A 82 14.64 1.64 15.17
C ASP A 82 13.54 2.70 15.27
N TYR A 83 13.32 3.26 16.45
CA TYR A 83 12.44 4.41 16.64
C TYR A 83 12.87 5.60 15.77
N ALA A 84 14.14 6.01 15.88
CA ALA A 84 14.68 7.12 15.09
C ALA A 84 14.56 6.88 13.58
N LYS A 85 14.77 5.63 13.13
CA LYS A 85 14.61 5.22 11.73
C LYS A 85 13.16 5.32 11.27
N HIS A 86 12.20 4.87 12.09
CA HIS A 86 10.78 4.97 11.79
C HIS A 86 10.30 6.43 11.78
N ALA A 87 10.68 7.22 12.77
CA ALA A 87 10.36 8.65 12.85
C ALA A 87 10.89 9.41 11.61
N ARG A 88 12.13 9.15 11.16
CA ARG A 88 12.69 9.76 9.94
C ARG A 88 11.97 9.36 8.65
N ARG A 89 11.33 8.19 8.61
CA ARG A 89 10.60 7.69 7.43
C ARG A 89 9.27 8.38 7.22
N ILE A 90 8.58 8.81 8.28
CA ILE A 90 7.30 9.50 8.21
C ILE A 90 7.34 10.71 7.25
N PRO A 91 8.20 11.73 7.45
CA PRO A 91 8.24 12.90 6.57
C PRO A 91 8.78 12.60 5.16
N LEU A 92 9.47 11.46 4.97
CA LEU A 92 9.89 11.02 3.63
C LEU A 92 8.70 10.44 2.85
N TYR A 93 7.87 9.63 3.50
CA TYR A 93 6.68 9.06 2.90
C TYR A 93 5.61 10.13 2.67
N GLU A 94 5.40 11.06 3.59
CA GLU A 94 4.46 12.18 3.41
C GLU A 94 4.82 13.03 2.19
N ARG A 95 6.06 13.50 2.07
CA ARG A 95 6.52 14.26 0.89
C ARG A 95 6.39 13.48 -0.42
N LYS A 96 6.62 12.16 -0.38
CA LYS A 96 6.47 11.31 -1.56
C LYS A 96 5.01 11.11 -1.93
N LEU A 97 4.13 10.97 -0.95
CA LEU A 97 2.69 10.85 -1.13
C LEU A 97 2.08 12.16 -1.64
N GLU A 98 2.53 13.31 -1.14
CA GLU A 98 2.17 14.63 -1.66
C GLU A 98 2.47 14.74 -3.17
N ARG A 99 3.63 14.25 -3.61
CA ARG A 99 3.99 14.21 -5.04
C ARG A 99 3.09 13.27 -5.84
N LEU A 100 2.74 12.10 -5.29
CA LEU A 100 1.85 11.11 -5.93
C LEU A 100 0.37 11.52 -5.89
N ASN A 101 -0.02 12.45 -5.04
CA ASN A 101 -1.38 12.99 -5.04
C ASN A 101 -1.60 14.03 -6.14
N LYS A 102 -0.52 14.52 -6.76
CA LYS A 102 -0.63 15.39 -7.93
C LYS A 102 -1.11 14.57 -9.13
N PRO A 103 -2.00 15.12 -9.96
CA PRO A 103 -2.47 14.43 -11.16
C PRO A 103 -1.29 14.09 -12.08
N LEU A 104 -1.34 12.92 -12.71
CA LEU A 104 -0.31 12.54 -13.69
C LEU A 104 -0.44 13.41 -14.93
N ASP A 105 0.63 14.13 -15.25
CA ASP A 105 0.74 14.86 -16.52
C ASP A 105 0.97 13.88 -17.68
N GLU A 106 0.42 14.19 -18.85
CA GLU A 106 0.60 13.43 -20.08
C GLU A 106 2.06 13.27 -20.47
N ARG A 107 2.87 14.30 -20.22
CA ARG A 107 4.32 14.25 -20.48
C ARG A 107 4.99 13.20 -19.62
N GLU A 108 4.56 13.02 -18.38
CA GLU A 108 5.11 12.02 -17.47
C GLU A 108 4.68 10.61 -17.87
N ILE A 109 3.42 10.45 -18.29
CA ILE A 109 2.92 9.18 -18.84
C ILE A 109 3.76 8.76 -20.04
N ASN A 110 3.95 9.65 -21.01
CA ASN A 110 4.73 9.36 -22.22
C ASN A 110 6.20 9.06 -21.88
N ARG A 111 6.81 9.79 -20.94
CA ARG A 111 8.17 9.50 -20.44
C ARG A 111 8.29 8.09 -19.86
N GLN A 112 7.27 7.62 -19.13
CA GLN A 112 7.29 6.28 -18.55
C GLN A 112 7.13 5.19 -19.62
N LEU A 113 6.25 5.41 -20.59
CA LEU A 113 6.12 4.54 -21.76
C LEU A 113 7.42 4.46 -22.56
N ASP A 114 8.09 5.59 -22.80
CA ASP A 114 9.37 5.63 -23.51
C ASP A 114 10.48 4.89 -22.76
N ARG A 115 10.56 5.06 -21.43
CA ARG A 115 11.53 4.33 -20.61
C ARG A 115 11.34 2.82 -20.70
N GLU A 116 10.08 2.37 -20.70
CA GLU A 116 9.79 0.94 -20.79
C GLU A 116 10.08 0.41 -22.19
N ARG A 117 9.76 1.16 -23.24
CA ARG A 117 10.15 0.83 -24.62
C ARG A 117 11.67 0.66 -24.76
N ILE A 118 12.45 1.62 -24.27
CA ILE A 118 13.93 1.54 -24.30
C ILE A 118 14.42 0.33 -23.51
N ARG A 119 13.79 0.03 -22.35
CA ARG A 119 14.13 -1.13 -21.54
C ARG A 119 13.83 -2.43 -22.30
N SER A 120 12.66 -2.56 -22.91
CA SER A 120 12.28 -3.76 -23.68
C SER A 120 13.20 -3.99 -24.88
N GLU A 121 13.58 -2.93 -25.60
CA GLU A 121 14.53 -3.00 -26.73
C GLU A 121 15.92 -3.50 -26.31
N ARG A 122 16.38 -3.10 -25.12
CA ARG A 122 17.66 -3.61 -24.57
C ARG A 122 17.58 -5.08 -24.20
N TYR A 123 16.44 -5.53 -23.68
CA TYR A 123 16.23 -6.94 -23.34
C TYR A 123 16.14 -7.82 -24.58
N SER A 124 15.40 -7.40 -25.62
CA SER A 124 15.29 -8.17 -26.86
C SER A 124 16.66 -8.33 -27.54
N ARG A 125 17.44 -7.25 -27.66
CA ARG A 125 18.78 -7.28 -28.24
C ARG A 125 19.75 -8.20 -27.48
N ARG A 126 19.59 -8.32 -26.15
CA ARG A 126 20.40 -9.23 -25.34
C ARG A 126 19.98 -10.69 -25.51
N SER A 127 18.70 -10.95 -25.74
CA SER A 127 18.17 -12.30 -25.93
C SER A 127 18.51 -12.90 -27.29
N GLU A 128 18.89 -12.07 -28.26
CA GLU A 128 19.29 -12.46 -29.62
C GLU A 128 20.79 -12.76 -29.76
N LEU A 129 21.60 -12.48 -28.72
CA LEU A 129 23.02 -12.79 -28.62
C LEU A 129 23.26 -14.09 -27.85
#